data_AF-A0A9P7C4C4-F1
#
_entry.id   AF-A0A9P7C4C4-F1
#
_cell.length_a   1.000
_cell.length_b   1.000
_cell.length_c   1.000
_cell.angle_alpha   90.00
_cell.angle_beta   90.00
_cell.angle_gamma   90.00
#
_symmetry.space_group_name_H-M   'P 1'
#
loop_
_entity.id
_entity.type
_entity.pdbx_description
1 polymer ?
#
loop_
_entity_poly.entity_id
_entity_poly.type
_entity_poly.pdbx_seq_one_letter_code
_entity_poly.pdbx_strand_id
1 'polypeptide(L)'
;MLRTLTTSLLKTRPSVQPQLSLIYLQQQRFAGHNKWSKVKHTKGAKDAKKSILYSKISLEIVSSARSGGTDPSVNNKLAAVLNRAKAASMPKDSIENALKKATDKNKADLENVLYECVGPGGMALIV
;
A
#
# COMPACT_ATOMS: atom_id res chain seq x y z
N MET A 1 40.72 86.46 -25.33
CA MET A 1 39.43 86.53 -26.05
C MET A 1 39.17 85.15 -26.64
N LEU A 2 38.13 84.43 -26.16
CA LEU A 2 37.54 83.19 -26.71
C LEU A 2 38.49 81.94 -26.72
N ARG A 3 38.10 80.66 -26.58
CA ARG A 3 36.86 79.93 -26.29
C ARG A 3 37.27 78.44 -26.07
N THR A 4 36.55 77.75 -25.17
CA THR A 4 36.12 76.32 -25.21
C THR A 4 37.08 75.22 -25.70
N LEU A 5 37.26 74.16 -24.90
CA LEU A 5 36.81 72.80 -25.25
C LEU A 5 36.74 71.90 -23.99
N THR A 6 35.59 71.25 -23.86
CA THR A 6 35.15 70.27 -22.87
C THR A 6 35.64 68.86 -23.23
N THR A 7 36.21 68.11 -22.28
CA THR A 7 36.40 66.65 -22.44
C THR A 7 36.16 65.89 -21.13
N SER A 8 34.98 65.28 -21.06
CA SER A 8 34.57 64.02 -20.42
C SER A 8 35.06 63.63 -19.00
N LEU A 9 34.14 63.78 -18.05
CA LEU A 9 33.56 62.68 -17.23
C LEU A 9 34.48 61.48 -16.91
N LEU A 10 35.29 61.60 -15.87
CA LEU A 10 35.76 60.46 -15.08
C LEU A 10 34.61 59.96 -14.20
N LYS A 11 33.94 58.89 -14.64
CA LYS A 11 32.93 58.18 -13.84
C LYS A 11 33.63 57.46 -12.68
N THR A 12 33.73 58.09 -11.52
CA THR A 12 34.08 57.39 -10.27
C THR A 12 32.96 56.39 -9.97
N ARG A 13 33.28 55.08 -9.99
CA ARG A 13 32.36 54.03 -9.55
C ARG A 13 32.29 54.10 -8.02
N PRO A 14 31.12 54.38 -7.40
CA PRO A 14 31.02 54.24 -5.96
C PRO A 14 31.08 52.74 -5.60
N SER A 15 32.07 52.41 -4.78
CA SER A 15 32.18 51.16 -4.06
C SER A 15 31.08 51.07 -3.01
N VAL A 16 30.03 50.32 -3.29
CA VAL A 16 29.07 49.89 -2.27
C VAL A 16 29.07 48.36 -2.30
N GLN A 17 29.80 47.75 -1.38
CA GLN A 17 29.65 46.34 -1.07
C GLN A 17 28.24 46.14 -0.48
N PRO A 18 27.32 45.37 -1.10
CA PRO A 18 26.09 45.03 -0.41
C PRO A 18 26.48 44.11 0.75
N GLN A 19 26.20 44.58 1.96
CA GLN A 19 26.29 43.80 3.20
C GLN A 19 25.51 42.50 3.00
N LEU A 20 26.18 41.38 3.24
CA LEU A 20 25.70 40.01 3.09
C LEU A 20 24.30 39.85 3.73
N SER A 21 23.24 39.95 2.93
CA SER A 21 21.93 39.49 3.37
C SER A 21 22.01 37.97 3.39
N LEU A 22 22.10 37.46 4.62
CA LEU A 22 22.03 36.07 5.04
C LEU A 22 20.66 35.46 4.67
N ILE A 23 20.28 35.54 3.39
CA ILE A 23 19.07 34.92 2.85
C ILE A 23 19.41 33.46 2.63
N TYR A 24 19.26 32.70 3.72
CA TYR A 24 18.93 31.29 3.78
C TYR A 24 18.88 30.62 2.40
N LEU A 25 20.02 30.09 1.94
CA LEU A 25 20.00 28.92 1.08
C LEU A 25 19.57 27.73 1.94
N GLN A 26 18.29 27.73 2.33
CA GLN A 26 17.60 26.50 2.62
C GLN A 26 17.57 25.75 1.29
N GLN A 27 18.63 24.96 1.02
CA GLN A 27 18.60 23.92 0.02
C GLN A 27 17.37 23.09 0.33
N GLN A 28 16.28 23.31 -0.40
CA GLN A 28 15.13 22.44 -0.41
C GLN A 28 15.63 21.11 -0.96
N ARG A 29 16.06 20.22 -0.07
CA ARG A 29 16.35 18.83 -0.41
C ARG A 29 15.02 18.19 -0.75
N PHE A 30 14.56 18.33 -1.99
CA PHE A 30 13.48 17.53 -2.50
C PHE A 30 13.86 16.05 -2.32
N ALA A 31 12.95 15.27 -1.75
CA ALA A 31 13.16 13.83 -1.60
C ALA A 31 13.61 13.23 -2.93
N GLY A 32 14.71 12.47 -2.91
CA GLY A 32 15.39 11.99 -4.11
C GLY A 32 14.46 11.32 -5.14
N HIS A 33 14.73 11.57 -6.42
CA HIS A 33 13.99 11.15 -7.62
C HIS A 33 13.96 9.63 -7.89
N ASN A 34 14.08 8.76 -6.89
CA ASN A 34 14.02 7.32 -7.09
C ASN A 34 12.55 6.83 -7.14
N LYS A 35 11.94 6.96 -8.32
CA LYS A 35 10.59 6.44 -8.63
C LYS A 35 10.45 4.98 -8.21
N TRP A 36 11.47 4.16 -8.43
CA TRP A 36 11.45 2.73 -8.09
C TRP A 36 11.34 2.50 -6.59
N SER A 37 12.09 3.22 -5.76
CA SER A 37 12.02 3.10 -4.30
C SER A 37 10.62 3.39 -3.78
N LYS A 38 10.00 4.49 -4.24
CA LYS A 38 8.63 4.86 -3.83
C LYS A 38 7.58 3.83 -4.28
N VAL A 39 7.69 3.32 -5.51
CA VAL A 39 6.81 2.27 -6.03
C VAL A 39 7.00 0.97 -5.24
N LYS A 40 8.24 0.58 -4.91
CA LYS A 40 8.53 -0.63 -4.14
C LYS A 40 7.87 -0.61 -2.77
N HIS A 41 8.01 0.48 -2.01
CA HIS A 41 7.41 0.59 -0.68
C HIS A 41 5.87 0.56 -0.72
N THR A 42 5.27 1.30 -1.66
CA THR A 42 3.81 1.37 -1.79
C THR A 42 3.21 0.08 -2.32
N LYS A 43 3.85 -0.55 -3.31
CA LYS A 43 3.43 -1.84 -3.87
C LYS A 43 3.63 -2.98 -2.87
N GLY A 44 4.77 -3.05 -2.20
CA GLY A 44 5.05 -4.10 -1.21
C GLY A 44 4.02 -4.14 -0.08
N ALA A 45 3.63 -2.98 0.47
CA ALA A 45 2.59 -2.91 1.50
C ALA A 45 1.21 -3.34 0.97
N LYS A 46 0.87 -3.02 -0.29
CA LYS A 46 -0.39 -3.43 -0.91
C LYS A 46 -0.41 -4.94 -1.20
N ASP A 47 0.67 -5.47 -1.74
CA ASP A 47 0.78 -6.88 -2.09
C ASP A 47 0.76 -7.77 -0.84
N ALA A 48 1.37 -7.33 0.26
CA ALA A 48 1.29 -8.01 1.57
C ALA A 48 -0.16 -8.09 2.09
N LYS A 49 -0.90 -6.98 2.06
CA LYS A 49 -2.32 -6.95 2.47
C LYS A 49 -3.18 -7.86 1.59
N LYS A 50 -2.91 -7.85 0.28
CA LYS A 50 -3.62 -8.67 -0.71
C LYS A 50 -3.34 -10.17 -0.52
N SER A 51 -2.10 -10.54 -0.22
CA SER A 51 -1.72 -11.92 0.09
C SER A 51 -2.45 -12.47 1.33
N ILE A 52 -2.56 -11.64 2.39
CA ILE A 52 -3.31 -12.01 3.59
C ILE A 52 -4.80 -12.21 3.25
N LEU A 53 -5.40 -11.31 2.47
CA LEU A 53 -6.79 -11.43 2.03
C LEU A 53 -7.03 -12.73 1.25
N TYR A 54 -6.13 -13.08 0.32
CA TYR A 54 -6.23 -14.31 -0.46
C TYR A 54 -6.12 -15.56 0.39
N SER A 55 -5.26 -15.53 1.40
CA SER A 55 -5.11 -16.64 2.35
C SER A 55 -6.41 -16.85 3.14
N LYS A 56 -7.05 -15.77 3.60
CA LYS A 56 -8.34 -15.84 4.31
C LYS A 56 -9.45 -16.38 3.43
N ILE A 57 -9.58 -15.88 2.20
CA ILE A 57 -10.60 -16.36 1.24
C ILE A 57 -10.38 -17.84 0.91
N SER A 58 -9.12 -18.26 0.72
CA SER A 58 -8.77 -19.67 0.46
C SER A 58 -9.21 -20.58 1.60
N LEU A 59 -9.00 -20.18 2.86
CA LEU A 59 -9.47 -20.92 4.04
C LEU A 59 -11.00 -20.97 4.10
N GLU A 60 -11.69 -19.86 3.82
CA GLU A 60 -13.16 -19.82 3.76
C GLU A 60 -13.72 -20.75 2.67
N ILE A 61 -13.08 -20.84 1.50
CA ILE A 61 -13.47 -21.76 0.42
C ILE A 61 -13.36 -23.20 0.90
N VAL A 62 -12.23 -23.56 1.52
CA VAL A 62 -11.99 -24.92 2.01
C VAL A 62 -13.00 -25.31 3.10
N SER A 63 -13.21 -24.43 4.08
CA SER A 63 -14.18 -24.64 5.16
C SER A 63 -15.60 -24.81 4.61
N SER A 64 -16.03 -23.90 3.71
CA SER A 64 -17.38 -23.94 3.12
C SER A 64 -17.60 -25.19 2.27
N ALA A 65 -16.62 -25.58 1.47
CA ALA A 65 -16.69 -26.74 0.59
C ALA A 65 -16.70 -28.07 1.37
N ARG A 66 -16.01 -28.13 2.51
CA ARG A 66 -16.06 -29.31 3.39
C ARG A 66 -17.42 -29.50 4.06
N SER A 67 -18.05 -28.42 4.55
CA SER A 67 -19.33 -28.53 5.25
C SER A 67 -20.55 -28.75 4.32
N GLY A 68 -20.51 -28.25 3.09
CA GLY A 68 -21.69 -28.21 2.21
C GLY A 68 -21.47 -28.77 0.81
N GLY A 69 -20.35 -29.47 0.58
CA GLY A 69 -19.99 -30.00 -0.74
C GLY A 69 -19.36 -28.94 -1.66
N THR A 70 -18.81 -29.42 -2.78
CA THR A 70 -18.01 -28.63 -3.72
C THR A 70 -18.84 -27.87 -4.76
N ASP A 71 -20.15 -28.11 -4.83
CA ASP A 71 -21.02 -27.55 -5.86
C ASP A 71 -21.60 -26.19 -5.42
N PRO A 72 -21.28 -25.09 -6.13
CA PRO A 72 -21.76 -23.75 -5.76
C PRO A 72 -23.28 -23.56 -5.87
N SER A 73 -23.97 -24.36 -6.70
CA SER A 73 -25.42 -24.28 -6.86
C SER A 73 -26.19 -24.87 -5.67
N VAL A 74 -25.57 -25.78 -4.93
CA VAL A 74 -26.16 -26.44 -3.75
C VAL A 74 -25.76 -25.71 -2.47
N ASN A 75 -24.55 -25.12 -2.44
CA ASN A 75 -23.99 -24.48 -1.28
C ASN A 75 -23.93 -22.94 -1.42
N ASN A 76 -24.94 -22.27 -0.85
CA ASN A 76 -25.03 -20.80 -0.85
C ASN A 76 -23.83 -20.12 -0.16
N LYS A 77 -23.23 -20.76 0.87
CA LYS A 77 -22.04 -20.21 1.54
C LYS A 77 -20.85 -20.20 0.58
N LEU A 78 -20.62 -21.30 -0.14
CA LEU A 78 -19.56 -21.39 -1.15
C LEU A 78 -19.78 -20.37 -2.27
N ALA A 79 -21.00 -20.21 -2.77
CA ALA A 79 -21.31 -19.21 -3.79
C ALA A 79 -20.99 -17.78 -3.33
N ALA A 80 -21.33 -17.42 -2.09
CA ALA A 80 -21.01 -16.11 -1.52
C ALA A 80 -19.50 -15.89 -1.42
N VAL A 81 -18.74 -16.89 -0.95
CA VAL A 81 -17.27 -16.81 -0.86
C VAL A 81 -16.62 -16.70 -2.25
N LEU A 82 -17.12 -17.44 -3.25
CA LEU A 82 -16.64 -17.34 -4.63
C LEU A 82 -16.89 -15.96 -5.24
N ASN A 83 -18.01 -15.32 -4.92
CA ASN A 83 -18.28 -13.95 -5.33
C ASN A 83 -17.31 -12.95 -4.68
N ARG A 84 -16.98 -13.14 -3.39
CA ARG A 84 -15.94 -12.34 -2.71
C ARG A 84 -14.55 -12.55 -3.33
N ALA A 85 -14.20 -13.79 -3.67
CA ALA A 85 -12.94 -14.12 -4.33
C ALA A 85 -12.80 -13.41 -5.69
N LYS A 86 -13.87 -13.41 -6.49
CA LYS A 86 -13.94 -12.67 -7.77
C LYS A 86 -13.83 -11.17 -7.56
N ALA A 87 -14.53 -10.61 -6.58
CA ALA A 87 -14.44 -9.18 -6.24
C ALA A 87 -13.02 -8.77 -5.79
N ALA A 88 -12.30 -9.66 -5.10
CA ALA A 88 -10.91 -9.45 -4.70
C ALA A 88 -9.89 -9.63 -5.85
N SER A 89 -10.34 -9.93 -7.07
CA SER A 89 -9.47 -10.26 -8.22
C SER A 89 -8.57 -11.47 -8.00
N MET A 90 -9.05 -12.47 -7.25
CA MET A 90 -8.32 -13.72 -7.02
C MET A 90 -8.21 -14.52 -8.33
N PRO A 91 -7.02 -15.05 -8.69
CA PRO A 91 -6.86 -15.88 -9.89
C PRO A 91 -7.73 -17.15 -9.84
N LYS A 92 -8.27 -17.56 -10.99
CA LYS A 92 -9.13 -18.75 -11.10
C LYS A 92 -8.40 -20.02 -10.65
N ASP A 93 -7.13 -20.18 -11.04
CA ASP A 93 -6.30 -21.32 -10.65
C ASP A 93 -6.17 -21.45 -9.12
N SER A 94 -6.11 -20.32 -8.41
CA SER A 94 -6.03 -20.32 -6.94
C SER A 94 -7.33 -20.78 -6.30
N ILE A 95 -8.47 -20.43 -6.90
CA ILE A 95 -9.81 -20.86 -6.45
C ILE A 95 -9.97 -22.37 -6.67
N GLU A 96 -9.60 -22.88 -7.84
CA GLU A 96 -9.65 -24.31 -8.15
C GLU A 96 -8.73 -25.13 -7.25
N ASN A 97 -7.53 -24.61 -6.97
CA ASN A 97 -6.61 -25.25 -6.02
C ASN A 97 -7.19 -25.28 -4.60
N ALA A 98 -7.90 -24.26 -4.16
CA ALA A 98 -8.58 -24.26 -2.86
C ALA A 98 -9.72 -25.29 -2.83
N LEU A 99 -10.51 -25.41 -3.91
CA LEU A 99 -11.56 -26.42 -4.03
C LEU A 99 -11.00 -27.85 -3.99
N LYS A 100 -9.91 -28.14 -4.73
CA LYS A 100 -9.24 -29.44 -4.69
C LYS A 100 -8.73 -29.79 -3.29
N LYS A 101 -8.13 -28.81 -2.59
CA LYS A 101 -7.68 -28.98 -1.20
C LYS A 101 -8.80 -29.33 -0.24
N ALA A 102 -10.04 -28.92 -0.51
CA ALA A 102 -11.19 -29.24 0.33
C ALA A 102 -11.61 -30.71 0.20
N THR A 103 -11.50 -31.28 -1.02
CA THR A 103 -11.84 -32.68 -1.31
C THR A 103 -10.77 -33.67 -0.83
N ASP A 104 -9.52 -33.22 -0.68
CA ASP A 104 -8.44 -34.03 -0.11
C ASP A 104 -8.72 -34.38 1.36
N LYS A 105 -9.06 -35.65 1.63
CA LYS A 105 -9.34 -36.17 2.98
C LYS A 105 -8.11 -36.30 3.89
N ASN A 106 -6.89 -36.15 3.36
CA ASN A 106 -5.63 -36.32 4.10
C ASN A 106 -5.14 -35.01 4.77
N LYS A 107 -5.96 -33.96 4.79
CA LYS A 107 -5.59 -32.66 5.39
C LYS A 107 -6.42 -32.42 6.64
N ALA A 108 -5.74 -32.01 7.71
CA ALA A 108 -6.31 -31.68 9.01
C ALA A 108 -7.64 -30.90 8.90
N ASP A 109 -8.56 -31.22 9.80
CA ASP A 109 -9.84 -30.54 9.88
C ASP A 109 -9.65 -29.08 10.29
N LEU A 110 -10.29 -28.19 9.53
CA LEU A 110 -10.30 -26.76 9.80
C LEU A 110 -11.58 -26.48 10.59
N GLU A 111 -11.43 -26.29 11.89
CA GLU A 111 -12.52 -25.92 12.78
C GLU A 111 -12.50 -24.41 13.05
N ASN A 112 -13.69 -23.83 13.15
CA ASN A 112 -13.84 -22.45 13.59
C ASN A 112 -13.88 -22.43 15.12
N VAL A 113 -12.84 -21.85 15.72
CA VAL A 113 -12.77 -21.62 17.17
C VAL A 113 -12.94 -20.13 17.42
N LEU A 114 -13.83 -19.78 18.36
CA LEU A 114 -14.11 -18.41 18.75
C LEU A 114 -13.42 -18.14 20.09
N TYR A 115 -12.61 -17.09 20.15
CA TYR A 115 -11.92 -16.71 21.38
C TYR A 115 -12.49 -15.42 21.94
N GLU A 116 -12.84 -15.44 23.22
CA GLU A 116 -13.29 -14.28 23.98
C GLU A 116 -12.17 -13.82 24.90
N CYS A 117 -11.78 -12.55 24.80
CA CYS A 117 -10.68 -11.97 25.56
C CYS A 117 -11.07 -10.61 26.13
N VAL A 118 -10.51 -10.26 27.27
CA VAL A 118 -10.63 -8.91 27.84
C VAL A 118 -9.28 -8.21 27.72
N GLY A 119 -9.28 -7.09 26.99
CA GLY A 119 -8.11 -6.25 26.79
C GLY A 119 -7.89 -5.26 27.93
N PRO A 120 -6.74 -4.57 27.93
CA PRO A 120 -6.45 -3.52 28.89
C PRO A 120 -7.54 -2.43 28.84
N GLY A 121 -8.03 -2.02 30.02
CA GLY A 121 -9.14 -1.07 30.12
C GLY A 121 -10.54 -1.70 30.07
N GLY A 122 -10.66 -3.04 30.15
CA GLY A 122 -11.96 -3.73 30.21
C GLY A 122 -12.67 -3.87 28.85
N MET A 123 -11.94 -3.71 27.74
CA MET A 123 -12.50 -3.86 26.39
C MET A 123 -12.66 -5.34 26.04
N ALA A 124 -13.87 -5.77 25.66
CA ALA A 124 -14.09 -7.14 25.18
C ALA A 124 -13.64 -7.28 23.71
N LEU A 125 -12.93 -8.38 23.42
CA LEU A 125 -12.42 -8.76 22.11
C LEU A 125 -12.96 -10.14 21.75
N ILE A 126 -13.47 -10.27 20.53
CA ILE A 126 -13.87 -11.55 19.94
C ILE A 126 -12.97 -11.78 18.73
N VAL A 127 -12.28 -12.91 18.71
CA VAL A 127 -11.35 -13.31 17.65
C VAL A 127 -11.81 -14.59 16.97
#